data_AF-A0A0Q1FCW8-F1
#
_entry.id   AF-A0A0Q1FCW8-F1
#
_cell.length_a   1.000
_cell.length_b   1.000
_cell.length_c   1.000
_cell.angle_alpha   90.00
_cell.angle_beta   90.00
_cell.angle_gamma   90.00
#
_symmetry.space_group_name_H-M   'P 1'
#
loop_
_entity.id
_entity.type
_entity.pdbx_description
1 polymer ?
#
loop_
_entity_poly.entity_id
_entity_poly.type
_entity_poly.pdbx_seq_one_letter_code
_entity_poly.pdbx_strand_id
1 'polypeptide(L)'
;MPDYSLRPEWDGSIIFSSRGCNRKCGFCAVPRIEGTINALKTSIKDFVWPKHSRIIFFDNNFLWNKNKFYIFKELQELDRSVDFNQGLDARLIDEEIAECLGKLKYESSNSIRLAYDTIKEKKAVENAIQLLSENNIRKRRVFVYALFNYEDTPESFLERVIDILKWGAVCYPMRFEPLKALEKNTYISENWTKERVEAVQSARRVIGFGGSFPPYKGLVEKFQNARNFDEAFELREEKRGR
;
A
#
# COMPACT_ATOMS: atom_id res chain seq x y z
N MET A 1 -17.18 17.28 -9.14
CA MET A 1 -15.80 17.64 -8.77
C MET A 1 -15.88 18.45 -7.49
N PRO A 2 -14.95 18.28 -6.51
CA PRO A 2 -14.89 19.16 -5.35
C PRO A 2 -14.74 20.63 -5.77
N ASP A 3 -15.28 21.56 -4.98
CA ASP A 3 -15.06 22.99 -5.22
C ASP A 3 -13.70 23.42 -4.65
N TYR A 4 -12.68 23.40 -5.51
CA TYR A 4 -11.31 23.77 -5.14
C TYR A 4 -11.11 25.28 -4.99
N SER A 5 -12.08 26.12 -5.39
CA SER A 5 -11.98 27.57 -5.17
C SER A 5 -11.98 27.94 -3.69
N LEU A 6 -12.54 27.07 -2.83
CA LEU A 6 -12.58 27.22 -1.38
C LEU A 6 -11.24 26.93 -0.69
N ARG A 7 -10.28 26.31 -1.40
CA ARG A 7 -8.95 25.93 -0.90
C ARG A 7 -7.87 26.29 -1.93
N PRO A 8 -7.62 27.58 -2.17
CA PRO A 8 -6.70 28.04 -3.22
C PRO A 8 -5.24 27.58 -3.04
N GLU A 9 -4.85 27.21 -1.81
CA GLU A 9 -3.54 26.65 -1.46
C GLU A 9 -3.37 25.17 -1.83
N TRP A 10 -4.48 24.48 -2.11
CA TRP A 10 -4.47 23.08 -2.45
C TRP A 10 -4.09 22.89 -3.93
N ASP A 11 -3.23 21.89 -4.18
CA ASP A 11 -2.64 21.67 -5.51
C ASP A 11 -2.86 20.24 -6.00
N GLY A 12 -4.09 19.69 -5.91
CA GLY A 12 -4.33 18.30 -6.31
C GLY A 12 -5.76 17.97 -6.67
N SER A 13 -6.01 17.41 -7.85
CA SER A 13 -7.34 16.93 -8.20
C SER A 13 -7.57 15.54 -7.62
N ILE A 14 -8.41 15.45 -6.58
CA ILE A 14 -8.95 14.19 -6.06
C ILE A 14 -10.01 13.68 -7.03
N ILE A 15 -9.82 12.45 -7.49
CA ILE A 15 -10.65 11.80 -8.50
C ILE A 15 -11.05 10.40 -8.03
N PHE A 16 -12.32 10.06 -8.27
CA PHE A 16 -12.80 8.68 -8.30
C PHE A 16 -13.08 8.34 -9.77
N SER A 17 -12.26 7.49 -10.36
CA SER A 17 -12.50 6.94 -11.70
C SER A 17 -13.47 5.76 -11.65
N SER A 18 -13.61 5.14 -10.48
CA SER A 18 -14.51 4.05 -10.18
C SER A 18 -14.82 4.01 -8.67
N ARG A 19 -15.86 3.25 -8.30
CA ARG A 19 -16.26 2.94 -6.92
C ARG A 19 -16.44 1.43 -6.76
N GLY A 20 -16.48 0.94 -5.53
CA GLY A 20 -16.59 -0.48 -5.21
C GLY A 20 -15.30 -1.28 -5.49
N CYS A 21 -15.33 -2.58 -5.17
CA CYS A 21 -14.22 -3.50 -5.43
C CYS A 21 -14.76 -4.93 -5.56
N ASN A 22 -14.24 -5.69 -6.52
CA ASN A 22 -14.66 -7.08 -6.74
C ASN A 22 -14.07 -8.07 -5.72
N ARG A 23 -13.07 -7.64 -4.93
CA ARG A 23 -12.49 -8.46 -3.87
C ARG A 23 -13.42 -8.49 -2.66
N LYS A 24 -13.51 -9.64 -1.99
CA LYS A 24 -14.33 -9.84 -0.78
C LYS A 24 -13.47 -10.03 0.47
N CYS A 25 -12.45 -9.18 0.65
CA CYS A 25 -11.55 -9.27 1.79
C CYS A 25 -12.35 -9.12 3.10
N GLY A 26 -12.16 -10.04 4.05
CA GLY A 26 -12.94 -10.09 5.30
C GLY A 26 -12.80 -8.84 6.18
N PHE A 27 -11.62 -8.21 6.12
CA PHE A 27 -11.27 -6.98 6.83
C PHE A 27 -11.76 -5.69 6.14
N CYS A 28 -12.29 -5.76 4.91
CA CYS A 28 -12.59 -4.57 4.11
C CYS A 28 -14.07 -4.16 4.21
N ALA A 29 -14.32 -2.87 4.41
CA ALA A 29 -15.67 -2.31 4.40
C ALA A 29 -16.24 -2.16 2.99
N VAL A 30 -15.39 -1.94 1.98
CA VAL A 30 -15.79 -1.55 0.61
C VAL A 30 -16.88 -2.45 0.02
N PRO A 31 -16.79 -3.79 0.05
CA PRO A 31 -17.84 -4.65 -0.52
C PRO A 31 -19.19 -4.53 0.20
N ARG A 32 -19.20 -4.05 1.45
CA ARG A 32 -20.42 -3.85 2.26
C ARG A 32 -21.05 -2.48 2.01
N ILE A 33 -20.23 -1.43 1.83
CA ILE A 33 -20.70 -0.05 1.67
C ILE A 33 -20.90 0.37 0.21
N GLU A 34 -20.07 -0.15 -0.70
CA GLU A 34 -20.05 0.24 -2.11
C GLU A 34 -20.32 -0.92 -3.07
N GLY A 35 -20.21 -2.16 -2.61
CA GLY A 35 -20.46 -3.36 -3.43
C GLY A 35 -19.34 -3.66 -4.43
N THR A 36 -19.70 -4.37 -5.51
CA THR A 36 -18.79 -4.69 -6.62
C THR A 36 -18.41 -3.45 -7.42
N ILE A 37 -17.42 -3.55 -8.31
CA ILE A 37 -16.94 -2.42 -9.11
C ILE A 37 -18.11 -1.74 -9.86
N ASN A 38 -18.20 -0.42 -9.74
CA ASN A 38 -19.28 0.40 -10.31
C ASN A 38 -18.81 1.85 -10.55
N ALA A 39 -19.74 2.72 -11.00
CA ALA A 39 -19.49 4.15 -11.28
C ALA A 39 -18.27 4.41 -12.19
N LEU A 40 -18.05 3.52 -13.16
CA LEU A 40 -16.89 3.54 -14.04
C LEU A 40 -16.89 4.77 -14.94
N LYS A 41 -15.87 5.60 -14.81
CA LYS A 41 -15.61 6.71 -15.72
C LYS A 41 -14.81 6.23 -16.92
N THR A 42 -15.11 6.80 -18.08
CA THR A 42 -14.35 6.62 -19.33
C THR A 42 -13.28 7.68 -19.50
N SER A 43 -13.49 8.87 -18.93
CA SER A 43 -12.58 10.02 -18.94
C SER A 43 -12.52 10.66 -17.55
N ILE A 44 -11.34 11.20 -17.21
CA ILE A 44 -11.09 11.95 -15.99
C ILE A 44 -10.85 13.45 -16.23
N LYS A 45 -10.71 13.89 -17.49
CA LYS A 45 -10.35 15.27 -17.85
C LYS A 45 -11.26 16.34 -17.21
N ASP A 46 -12.57 16.13 -17.21
CA ASP A 46 -13.55 17.07 -16.62
C ASP A 46 -13.47 17.17 -15.08
N PHE A 47 -12.75 16.24 -14.43
CA PHE A 47 -12.53 16.23 -12.99
C PHE A 47 -11.15 16.77 -12.59
N VAL A 48 -10.34 17.16 -13.57
CA VAL A 48 -9.02 17.73 -13.38
C VAL A 48 -9.16 19.25 -13.35
N TRP A 49 -8.81 19.85 -12.22
CA TRP A 49 -8.85 21.29 -12.05
C TRP A 49 -7.68 21.92 -12.79
N PRO A 50 -7.88 22.92 -13.66
CA PRO A 50 -6.83 23.41 -14.55
C PRO A 50 -5.52 23.80 -13.85
N LYS A 51 -5.61 24.41 -12.66
CA LYS A 51 -4.44 24.91 -11.91
C LYS A 51 -3.67 23.85 -11.14
N HIS A 52 -4.23 22.66 -10.91
CA HIS A 52 -3.58 21.64 -10.08
C HIS A 52 -2.45 20.92 -10.80
N SER A 53 -1.30 20.78 -10.18
CA SER A 53 -0.17 20.01 -10.73
C SER A 53 -0.27 18.49 -10.48
N ARG A 54 -1.17 18.06 -9.57
CA ARG A 54 -1.31 16.67 -9.14
C ARG A 54 -2.70 16.09 -9.41
N ILE A 55 -2.75 14.78 -9.66
CA ILE A 55 -3.96 13.97 -9.78
C ILE A 55 -3.87 12.84 -8.75
N ILE A 56 -4.89 12.74 -7.90
CA ILE A 56 -4.90 11.82 -6.75
C ILE A 56 -6.13 10.92 -6.87
N PHE A 57 -5.92 9.63 -7.15
CA PHE A 57 -6.99 8.64 -7.25
C PHE A 57 -7.37 8.11 -5.88
N PHE A 58 -8.65 8.18 -5.56
CA PHE A 58 -9.25 7.60 -4.35
C PHE A 58 -10.06 6.33 -4.66
N ASP A 59 -9.91 5.77 -5.86
CA ASP A 59 -10.50 4.50 -6.24
C ASP A 59 -10.12 3.40 -5.25
N ASN A 60 -11.11 2.63 -4.78
CA ASN A 60 -10.85 1.46 -3.93
C ASN A 60 -9.99 0.41 -4.64
N ASN A 61 -10.09 0.33 -5.98
CA ASN A 61 -9.20 -0.45 -6.82
C ASN A 61 -9.22 0.05 -8.26
N PHE A 62 -8.28 0.94 -8.59
CA PHE A 62 -8.17 1.56 -9.92
C PHE A 62 -8.07 0.54 -11.06
N LEU A 63 -7.34 -0.57 -10.87
CA LEU A 63 -7.08 -1.55 -11.93
C LEU A 63 -8.31 -2.39 -12.34
N TRP A 64 -9.36 -2.41 -11.50
CA TRP A 64 -10.65 -3.00 -11.87
C TRP A 64 -11.48 -2.14 -12.82
N ASN A 65 -11.12 -0.86 -13.01
CA ASN A 65 -11.81 -0.05 -13.99
C ASN A 65 -11.54 -0.58 -15.41
N LYS A 66 -12.60 -1.02 -16.10
CA LYS A 66 -12.49 -1.54 -17.48
C LYS A 66 -11.98 -0.48 -18.48
N ASN A 67 -12.11 0.80 -18.15
CA ASN A 67 -11.65 1.91 -18.97
C ASN A 67 -10.24 2.41 -18.56
N LYS A 68 -9.53 1.70 -17.69
CA LYS A 68 -8.23 2.13 -17.14
C LYS A 68 -7.20 2.54 -18.20
N PHE A 69 -7.18 1.89 -19.36
CA PHE A 69 -6.24 2.22 -20.44
C PHE A 69 -6.54 3.56 -21.12
N TYR A 70 -7.83 3.92 -21.26
CA TYR A 70 -8.20 5.27 -21.70
C TYR A 70 -7.75 6.30 -20.66
N ILE A 71 -7.93 6.00 -19.37
CA ILE A 71 -7.50 6.87 -18.28
C ILE A 71 -5.97 7.00 -18.24
N PHE A 72 -5.22 5.90 -18.39
CA PHE A 72 -3.75 5.93 -18.48
C PHE A 72 -3.27 6.82 -19.63
N LYS A 73 -3.93 6.76 -20.79
CA LYS A 73 -3.64 7.66 -21.91
C LYS A 73 -3.88 9.12 -21.54
N GLU A 74 -5.02 9.44 -20.91
CA GLU A 74 -5.30 10.81 -20.46
C GLU A 74 -4.30 11.30 -19.41
N LEU A 75 -3.85 10.44 -18.50
CA LEU A 75 -2.83 10.80 -17.51
C LEU A 75 -1.50 11.18 -18.16
N GLN A 76 -1.09 10.47 -19.22
CA GLN A 76 0.09 10.81 -20.01
C GLN A 76 -0.09 12.12 -20.77
N GLU A 77 -1.26 12.35 -21.38
CA GLU A 77 -1.58 13.60 -22.10
C GLU A 77 -1.63 14.82 -21.17
N LEU A 78 -2.14 14.65 -19.94
CA LEU A 78 -2.25 15.72 -18.95
C LEU A 78 -0.89 16.08 -18.33
N ASP A 79 0.06 15.15 -18.35
CA ASP A 79 1.45 15.33 -17.94
C ASP A 79 1.64 15.87 -16.49
N ARG A 80 0.75 15.44 -15.59
CA ARG A 80 0.71 15.82 -14.17
C ARG A 80 1.25 14.71 -13.27
N SER A 81 1.65 15.05 -12.05
CA SER A 81 2.03 14.03 -11.07
C SER A 81 0.81 13.21 -10.64
N VAL A 82 0.97 11.90 -10.52
CA VAL A 82 -0.10 10.97 -10.15
C VAL A 82 0.17 10.37 -8.77
N ASP A 83 -0.89 10.24 -7.97
CA ASP A 83 -0.90 9.45 -6.73
C ASP A 83 -2.09 8.47 -6.77
N PHE A 84 -1.79 7.18 -6.80
CA PHE A 84 -2.79 6.15 -6.50
C PHE A 84 -2.84 6.00 -4.98
N ASN A 85 -3.71 6.77 -4.34
CA ASN A 85 -3.73 6.93 -2.89
C ASN A 85 -4.05 5.62 -2.15
N GLN A 86 -4.80 4.73 -2.81
CA GLN A 86 -5.12 3.39 -2.35
C GLN A 86 -4.18 2.34 -2.97
N GLY A 87 -4.19 1.12 -2.42
CA GLY A 87 -3.40 0.01 -2.94
C GLY A 87 -3.87 -0.45 -4.34
N LEU A 88 -2.92 -0.62 -5.26
CA LEU A 88 -3.15 -1.35 -6.51
C LEU A 88 -3.14 -2.85 -6.25
N ASP A 89 -4.07 -3.58 -6.88
CA ASP A 89 -4.14 -5.04 -6.74
C ASP A 89 -3.02 -5.70 -7.55
N ALA A 90 -1.98 -6.19 -6.85
CA ALA A 90 -0.81 -6.82 -7.45
C ALA A 90 -1.16 -7.98 -8.40
N ARG A 91 -2.30 -8.67 -8.17
CA ARG A 91 -2.77 -9.77 -9.04
C ARG A 91 -3.23 -9.30 -10.42
N LEU A 92 -3.45 -8.00 -10.58
CA LEU A 92 -3.87 -7.40 -11.86
C LEU A 92 -2.70 -6.70 -12.56
N ILE A 93 -1.50 -6.64 -11.99
CA ILE A 93 -0.35 -6.00 -12.61
C ILE A 93 0.30 -7.01 -13.55
N ASP A 94 0.12 -6.79 -14.85
CA ASP A 94 0.83 -7.45 -15.95
C ASP A 94 1.82 -6.48 -16.61
N GLU A 95 2.48 -6.91 -17.68
CA GLU A 95 3.46 -6.11 -18.42
C GLU A 95 2.84 -4.80 -18.96
N GLU A 96 1.64 -4.87 -19.54
CA GLU A 96 0.98 -3.69 -20.13
C GLU A 96 0.64 -2.65 -19.07
N ILE A 97 0.15 -3.09 -17.91
CA ILE A 97 -0.14 -2.20 -16.78
C ILE A 97 1.14 -1.65 -16.17
N ALA A 98 2.19 -2.46 -16.03
CA ALA A 98 3.48 -2.00 -15.52
C ALA A 98 4.11 -0.95 -16.44
N GLU A 99 4.05 -1.13 -17.76
CA GLU A 99 4.48 -0.16 -18.76
C GLU A 99 3.68 1.15 -18.64
N CYS A 100 2.35 1.05 -18.52
CA CYS A 100 1.48 2.22 -18.33
C CYS A 100 1.85 3.00 -17.06
N LEU A 101 2.09 2.31 -15.94
CA LEU A 101 2.51 2.94 -14.69
C LEU A 101 3.92 3.56 -14.83
N GLY A 102 4.85 2.88 -15.49
CA GLY A 102 6.22 3.35 -15.71
C GLY A 102 6.34 4.64 -16.51
N LYS A 103 5.33 4.95 -17.34
CA LYS A 103 5.26 6.19 -18.13
C LYS A 103 4.69 7.39 -17.37
N LEU A 104 4.16 7.20 -16.16
CA LEU A 104 3.56 8.28 -15.38
C LEU A 104 4.59 9.06 -14.57
N LYS A 105 4.27 10.32 -14.26
CA LYS A 105 5.05 11.14 -13.34
C LYS A 105 4.60 10.92 -11.91
N TYR A 106 5.57 10.79 -11.01
CA TYR A 106 5.35 10.66 -9.58
C TYR A 106 6.22 11.66 -8.83
N GLU A 107 5.64 12.39 -7.88
CA GLU A 107 6.43 13.14 -6.89
C GLU A 107 7.37 12.21 -6.12
N SER A 108 8.49 12.73 -5.62
CA SER A 108 9.46 11.95 -4.86
C SER A 108 8.86 11.28 -3.61
N SER A 109 7.81 11.86 -3.04
CA SER A 109 7.09 11.35 -1.87
C SER A 109 6.03 10.28 -2.20
N ASN A 110 5.64 10.10 -3.47
CA ASN A 110 4.52 9.25 -3.83
C ASN A 110 4.99 7.82 -4.08
N SER A 111 4.42 6.86 -3.35
CA SER A 111 4.73 5.45 -3.52
C SER A 111 3.70 4.75 -4.40
N ILE A 112 4.12 3.68 -5.08
CA ILE A 112 3.18 2.70 -5.62
C ILE A 112 2.77 1.78 -4.48
N ARG A 113 1.51 1.85 -4.07
CA ARG A 113 1.01 1.08 -2.94
C ARG A 113 0.50 -0.28 -3.42
N LEU A 114 0.96 -1.36 -2.81
CA LEU A 114 0.46 -2.72 -3.01
C LEU A 114 0.01 -3.29 -1.65
N ALA A 115 -0.62 -4.46 -1.65
CA ALA A 115 -0.93 -5.21 -0.44
C ALA A 115 -0.42 -6.65 -0.56
N TYR A 116 0.14 -7.16 0.54
CA TYR A 116 0.54 -8.54 0.74
C TYR A 116 -0.02 -9.01 2.09
N ASP A 117 -1.33 -9.24 2.12
CA ASP A 117 -2.06 -9.49 3.36
C ASP A 117 -2.09 -10.98 3.71
N THR A 118 -2.01 -11.86 2.69
CA THR A 118 -1.99 -13.31 2.89
C THR A 118 -0.87 -13.98 2.09
N ILE A 119 -0.31 -15.08 2.61
CA ILE A 119 0.81 -15.80 1.96
C ILE A 119 0.48 -16.25 0.52
N LYS A 120 -0.81 -16.46 0.20
CA LYS A 120 -1.30 -16.85 -1.12
C LYS A 120 -1.02 -15.79 -2.19
N GLU A 121 -0.80 -14.55 -1.79
CA GLU A 121 -0.53 -13.43 -2.69
C GLU A 121 0.96 -13.31 -3.07
N LYS A 122 1.85 -14.10 -2.43
CA LYS A 122 3.32 -14.03 -2.57
C LYS A 122 3.77 -13.85 -4.02
N LYS A 123 3.38 -14.79 -4.88
CA LYS A 123 3.78 -14.84 -6.28
C LYS A 123 3.28 -13.63 -7.06
N ALA A 124 2.06 -13.17 -6.79
CA ALA A 124 1.49 -12.01 -7.46
C ALA A 124 2.21 -10.72 -7.05
N VAL A 125 2.54 -10.56 -5.76
CA VAL A 125 3.24 -9.38 -5.25
C VAL A 125 4.69 -9.36 -5.73
N GLU A 126 5.39 -10.49 -5.69
CA GLU A 126 6.75 -10.65 -6.23
C GLU A 126 6.80 -10.25 -7.71
N ASN A 127 5.92 -10.85 -8.52
CA ASN A 127 5.84 -10.57 -9.94
C ASN A 127 5.53 -9.08 -10.20
N ALA A 128 4.58 -8.50 -9.47
CA ALA A 128 4.24 -7.09 -9.62
C ALA A 128 5.45 -6.18 -9.31
N ILE A 129 6.18 -6.44 -8.22
CA ILE A 129 7.38 -5.66 -7.88
C ILE A 129 8.46 -5.80 -8.97
N GLN A 130 8.61 -7.00 -9.54
CA GLN A 130 9.56 -7.24 -10.64
C GLN A 130 9.16 -6.45 -11.89
N LEU A 131 7.92 -6.61 -12.37
CA LEU A 131 7.41 -5.93 -13.57
C LEU A 131 7.50 -4.40 -13.44
N LEU A 132 7.14 -3.86 -12.28
CA LEU A 132 7.27 -2.42 -12.00
C LEU A 132 8.75 -1.98 -12.08
N SER A 133 9.67 -2.79 -11.55
CA SER A 133 11.10 -2.51 -11.60
C SER A 133 11.67 -2.53 -13.01
N GLU A 134 11.21 -3.46 -13.84
CA GLU A 134 11.57 -3.57 -15.26
C GLU A 134 11.02 -2.39 -16.07
N ASN A 135 9.90 -1.81 -15.61
CA ASN A 135 9.24 -0.64 -16.18
C ASN A 135 9.57 0.67 -15.45
N ASN A 136 10.85 0.90 -15.10
CA ASN A 136 11.38 2.16 -14.56
C ASN A 136 10.87 2.60 -13.17
N ILE A 137 10.09 1.78 -12.46
CA ILE A 137 9.66 2.07 -11.08
C ILE A 137 10.64 1.43 -10.11
N ARG A 138 11.49 2.26 -9.49
CA ARG A 138 12.44 1.79 -8.47
C ARG A 138 11.73 1.00 -7.38
N LYS A 139 12.23 -0.19 -7.03
CA LYS A 139 11.62 -1.06 -6.01
C LYS A 139 11.36 -0.36 -4.65
N ARG A 140 12.25 0.55 -4.25
CA ARG A 140 12.09 1.39 -3.03
C ARG A 140 10.90 2.36 -3.07
N ARG A 141 10.32 2.63 -4.24
CA ARG A 141 9.06 3.39 -4.41
C ARG A 141 7.83 2.49 -4.21
N VAL A 142 7.99 1.17 -4.27
CA VAL A 142 6.91 0.23 -4.01
C VAL A 142 6.75 0.07 -2.50
N PHE A 143 5.57 0.38 -2.01
CA PHE A 143 5.19 0.37 -0.61
C PHE A 143 4.10 -0.68 -0.40
N VAL A 144 4.43 -1.73 0.31
CA VAL A 144 3.58 -2.90 0.46
C VAL A 144 2.97 -2.91 1.84
N TYR A 145 1.64 -2.78 1.91
CA TYR A 145 0.90 -3.03 3.13
C TYR A 145 0.97 -4.52 3.49
N ALA A 146 1.34 -4.82 4.73
CA ALA A 146 1.33 -6.17 5.27
C ALA A 146 0.41 -6.19 6.49
N LEU A 147 -0.83 -6.64 6.31
CA LEU A 147 -1.77 -6.83 7.42
C LEU A 147 -1.20 -7.84 8.43
N PHE A 148 -1.39 -7.56 9.71
CA PHE A 148 -1.12 -8.48 10.81
C PHE A 148 -2.22 -8.38 11.86
N ASN A 149 -2.26 -9.34 12.81
CA ASN A 149 -3.29 -9.42 13.85
C ASN A 149 -4.69 -9.71 13.29
N TYR A 150 -4.78 -10.47 12.19
CA TYR A 150 -6.03 -10.94 11.60
C TYR A 150 -6.08 -12.48 11.64
N GLU A 151 -6.17 -13.15 10.50
CA GLU A 151 -6.12 -14.61 10.37
C GLU A 151 -4.70 -15.18 10.38
N ASP A 152 -3.69 -14.31 10.28
CA ASP A 152 -2.29 -14.67 10.17
C ASP A 152 -1.63 -15.00 11.52
N THR A 153 -0.52 -15.72 11.49
CA THR A 153 0.34 -15.95 12.67
C THR A 153 1.53 -14.97 12.67
N PRO A 154 2.16 -14.70 13.84
CA PRO A 154 3.39 -13.91 13.93
C PRO A 154 4.48 -14.38 12.97
N GLU A 155 4.64 -15.69 12.79
CA GLU A 155 5.64 -16.30 11.90
C GLU A 155 5.30 -16.05 10.43
N SER A 156 4.03 -16.23 10.04
CA SER A 156 3.60 -15.95 8.68
C SER A 156 3.71 -14.47 8.33
N PHE A 157 3.50 -13.58 9.31
CA PHE A 157 3.71 -12.14 9.13
C PHE A 157 5.20 -11.82 8.96
N LEU A 158 6.06 -12.40 9.80
CA LEU A 158 7.51 -12.26 9.67
C LEU A 158 7.98 -12.71 8.27
N GLU A 159 7.48 -13.84 7.76
CA GLU A 159 7.80 -14.29 6.41
C GLU A 159 7.45 -13.22 5.35
N ARG A 160 6.24 -12.65 5.42
CA ARG A 160 5.83 -11.58 4.49
C ARG A 160 6.72 -10.35 4.60
N VAL A 161 7.12 -9.96 5.82
CA VAL A 161 8.07 -8.84 6.03
C VAL A 161 9.41 -9.15 5.35
N ILE A 162 9.97 -10.35 5.58
CA ILE A 162 11.24 -10.76 4.99
C ILE A 162 11.16 -10.75 3.46
N ASP A 163 10.10 -11.32 2.89
CA ASP A 163 9.88 -11.36 1.44
C ASP A 163 9.87 -9.95 0.84
N ILE A 164 9.06 -9.03 1.37
CA ILE A 164 8.96 -7.65 0.88
C ILE A 164 10.33 -6.95 0.89
N LEU A 165 11.07 -7.10 1.99
CA LEU A 165 12.39 -6.48 2.13
C LEU A 165 13.43 -7.12 1.19
N LYS A 166 13.39 -8.45 1.00
CA LYS A 166 14.23 -9.18 0.03
C LYS A 166 13.98 -8.71 -1.41
N TRP A 167 12.72 -8.45 -1.75
CA TRP A 167 12.36 -7.91 -3.06
C TRP A 167 12.77 -6.45 -3.22
N GLY A 168 13.27 -5.79 -2.18
CA GLY A 168 13.73 -4.40 -2.24
C GLY A 168 12.61 -3.37 -2.18
N ALA A 169 11.41 -3.78 -1.77
CA ALA A 169 10.27 -2.91 -1.51
C ALA A 169 10.20 -2.49 -0.03
N VAL A 170 9.38 -1.48 0.25
CA VAL A 170 9.15 -0.99 1.62
C VAL A 170 7.97 -1.75 2.22
N CYS A 171 8.16 -2.35 3.40
CA CYS A 171 7.08 -3.01 4.12
C CYS A 171 6.41 -2.03 5.09
N TYR A 172 5.10 -1.87 4.97
CA TYR A 172 4.29 -1.17 5.96
C TYR A 172 3.44 -2.17 6.72
N PRO A 173 3.83 -2.52 7.96
CA PRO A 173 2.99 -3.38 8.78
C PRO A 173 1.73 -2.63 9.22
N MET A 174 0.58 -3.19 8.88
CA MET A 174 -0.73 -2.62 9.16
C MET A 174 -1.43 -3.49 10.21
N ARG A 175 -1.69 -2.92 11.39
CA ARG A 175 -2.46 -3.61 12.42
C ARG A 175 -3.90 -3.73 11.94
N PHE A 176 -4.46 -4.94 11.97
CA PHE A 176 -5.87 -5.14 11.74
C PHE A 176 -6.71 -4.50 12.84
N GLU A 177 -7.75 -3.78 12.42
CA GLU A 177 -8.80 -3.24 13.27
C GLU A 177 -10.16 -3.73 12.77
N PRO A 178 -10.99 -4.34 13.63
CA PRO A 178 -12.34 -4.72 13.26
C PRO A 178 -13.17 -3.53 12.78
N LEU A 179 -13.97 -3.72 11.73
CA LEU A 179 -14.81 -2.65 11.16
C LEU A 179 -15.81 -2.02 12.15
N LYS A 180 -16.14 -2.73 13.23
CA LYS A 180 -17.06 -2.28 14.27
C LYS A 180 -16.35 -2.01 15.61
N ALA A 181 -15.02 -1.87 15.60
CA ALA A 181 -14.27 -1.52 16.80
C ALA A 181 -14.68 -0.13 17.29
N LEU A 182 -15.00 -0.02 18.58
CA LEU A 182 -15.32 1.26 19.23
C LEU A 182 -14.06 1.94 19.77
N GLU A 183 -13.04 1.15 20.09
CA GLU A 183 -11.76 1.61 20.61
C GLU A 183 -10.62 1.12 19.74
N LYS A 184 -9.78 2.05 19.30
CA LYS A 184 -8.62 1.76 18.46
C LYS A 184 -7.58 0.96 19.23
N ASN A 185 -6.86 0.05 18.56
CA ASN A 185 -5.72 -0.68 19.12
C ASN A 185 -6.07 -1.63 20.28
N THR A 186 -7.33 -2.07 20.38
CA THR A 186 -7.78 -2.98 21.45
C THR A 186 -7.92 -4.43 21.00
N TYR A 187 -8.22 -4.67 19.72
CA TYR A 187 -8.42 -6.00 19.20
C TYR A 187 -7.11 -6.80 19.12
N ILE A 188 -7.17 -8.06 19.54
CA ILE A 188 -6.11 -9.07 19.43
C ILE A 188 -6.75 -10.32 18.80
N SER A 189 -6.19 -10.80 17.69
CA SER A 189 -6.71 -12.00 17.03
C SER A 189 -6.23 -13.29 17.71
N GLU A 190 -6.86 -14.41 17.36
CA GLU A 190 -6.66 -15.72 18.01
C GLU A 190 -5.20 -16.18 18.04
N ASN A 191 -4.42 -15.86 16.99
CA ASN A 191 -3.02 -16.29 16.86
C ASN A 191 -2.01 -15.30 17.46
N TRP A 192 -2.47 -14.21 18.06
CA TRP A 192 -1.62 -13.12 18.53
C TRP A 192 -1.76 -12.88 20.03
N THR A 193 -0.71 -12.32 20.62
CA THR A 193 -0.75 -11.76 21.98
C THR A 193 -0.61 -10.25 21.91
N LYS A 194 -1.04 -9.56 22.97
CA LYS A 194 -0.89 -8.11 23.09
C LYS A 194 0.58 -7.70 22.98
N GLU A 195 1.47 -8.44 23.62
CA GLU A 195 2.90 -8.19 23.63
C GLU A 195 3.49 -8.24 22.23
N ARG A 196 3.13 -9.26 21.43
CA ARG A 196 3.61 -9.42 20.05
C ARG A 196 3.06 -8.34 19.12
N VAL A 197 1.78 -7.95 19.29
CA VAL A 197 1.19 -6.84 18.52
C VAL A 197 1.90 -5.52 18.82
N GLU A 198 2.17 -5.24 20.09
CA GLU A 198 2.90 -4.04 20.52
C GLU A 198 4.39 -4.08 20.13
N ALA A 199 4.99 -5.27 20.04
CA ALA A 199 6.37 -5.43 19.55
C ALA A 199 6.50 -4.96 18.09
N VAL A 200 5.53 -5.26 17.22
CA VAL A 200 5.51 -4.72 15.85
C VAL A 200 5.46 -3.19 15.87
N GLN A 201 4.57 -2.59 16.68
CA GLN A 201 4.45 -1.13 16.77
C GLN A 201 5.73 -0.47 17.28
N SER A 202 6.34 -1.06 18.31
CA SER A 202 7.61 -0.58 18.86
C SER A 202 8.73 -0.69 17.84
N ALA A 203 8.83 -1.81 17.11
CA ALA A 203 9.83 -1.99 16.08
C ALA A 203 9.70 -0.97 14.95
N ARG A 204 8.48 -0.69 14.46
CA ARG A 204 8.25 0.36 13.46
C ARG A 204 8.78 1.73 13.89
N ARG A 205 8.67 2.05 15.19
CA ARG A 205 9.12 3.31 15.76
C ARG A 205 10.64 3.35 15.95
N VAL A 206 11.24 2.26 16.44
CA VAL A 206 12.65 2.23 16.87
C VAL A 206 13.61 1.89 15.73
N ILE A 207 13.26 0.90 14.90
CA ILE A 207 14.12 0.40 13.82
C ILE A 207 13.55 0.66 12.42
N GLY A 208 12.33 1.18 12.33
CA GLY A 208 11.70 1.60 11.08
C GLY A 208 11.99 3.07 10.71
N PHE A 209 11.42 3.50 9.59
CA PHE A 209 11.45 4.89 9.11
C PHE A 209 10.06 5.28 8.61
N GLY A 210 9.53 6.43 9.07
CA GLY A 210 8.18 6.89 8.71
C GLY A 210 7.06 5.89 9.06
N GLY A 211 7.27 5.05 10.09
CA GLY A 211 6.35 3.98 10.47
C GLY A 211 6.38 2.75 9.54
N SER A 212 7.40 2.61 8.69
CA SER A 212 7.58 1.47 7.79
C SER A 212 8.95 0.82 7.99
N PHE A 213 9.13 -0.38 7.42
CA PHE A 213 10.40 -1.07 7.32
C PHE A 213 10.95 -0.89 5.91
N PRO A 214 11.90 0.03 5.69
CA PRO A 214 12.59 0.14 4.41
C PRO A 214 13.59 -1.00 4.22
N PRO A 215 13.93 -1.38 2.97
CA PRO A 215 14.84 -2.48 2.65
C PRO A 215 16.32 -2.06 2.84
N TYR A 216 16.66 -1.61 4.06
CA TYR A 216 18.03 -1.33 4.45
C TYR A 216 18.73 -2.63 4.79
N LYS A 217 19.98 -2.77 4.35
CA LYS A 217 20.78 -3.99 4.49
C LYS A 217 20.73 -4.56 5.92
N GLY A 218 20.98 -3.72 6.93
CA GLY A 218 20.96 -4.16 8.33
C GLY A 218 19.58 -4.60 8.83
N LEU A 219 18.49 -4.00 8.33
CA LEU A 219 17.13 -4.40 8.71
C LEU A 219 16.75 -5.73 8.04
N VAL A 220 17.11 -5.89 6.77
CA VAL A 220 16.95 -7.13 6.01
C VAL A 220 17.70 -8.28 6.72
N GLU A 221 18.97 -8.07 7.07
CA GLU A 221 19.79 -9.05 7.78
C GLU A 221 19.22 -9.40 9.17
N LYS A 222 18.73 -8.40 9.93
CA LYS A 222 18.10 -8.65 11.24
C LYS A 222 16.91 -9.59 11.12
N PHE A 223 15.98 -9.30 10.20
CA PHE A 223 14.78 -10.14 10.07
C PHE A 223 15.10 -11.52 9.48
N GLN A 224 16.03 -11.62 8.53
CA GLN A 224 16.41 -12.90 7.92
C GLN A 224 17.14 -13.85 8.86
N ASN A 225 17.99 -13.32 9.73
CA ASN A 225 18.81 -14.13 10.62
C ASN A 225 18.07 -14.53 11.91
N ALA A 226 16.91 -13.94 12.17
CA ALA A 226 16.08 -14.30 13.31
C ALA A 226 15.46 -15.69 13.12
N ARG A 227 15.46 -16.50 14.18
CA ARG A 227 14.87 -17.85 14.13
C ARG A 227 13.35 -17.85 14.23
N ASN A 228 12.77 -16.80 14.79
CA ASN A 228 11.33 -16.65 15.00
C ASN A 228 10.94 -15.17 15.12
N PHE A 229 9.64 -14.92 15.26
CA PHE A 229 9.08 -13.59 15.40
C PHE A 229 9.65 -12.82 16.61
N ASP A 230 9.76 -13.45 17.78
CA ASP A 230 10.16 -12.75 18.99
C ASP A 230 11.61 -12.23 18.88
N GLU A 231 12.53 -13.04 18.34
CA GLU A 231 13.92 -12.62 18.05
C GLU A 231 13.98 -11.53 16.96
N ALA A 232 13.15 -11.65 15.92
CA ALA A 232 13.07 -10.68 14.84
C ALA A 232 12.66 -9.28 15.35
N PHE A 233 11.67 -9.24 16.24
CA PHE A 233 11.08 -8.01 16.77
C PHE A 233 11.64 -7.57 18.12
N GLU A 234 12.59 -8.32 18.69
CA GLU A 234 13.35 -7.92 19.86
C GLU A 234 14.10 -6.60 19.56
N LEU A 235 13.95 -5.65 20.47
CA LEU A 235 14.61 -4.35 20.43
C LEU A 235 15.68 -4.33 21.50
N ARG A 236 16.86 -3.81 21.15
CA ARG A 236 17.91 -3.59 22.14
C ARG A 236 17.40 -2.60 23.18
N GLU A 237 17.69 -2.86 24.45
CA GLU A 237 17.42 -1.90 25.50
C GLU A 237 18.06 -0.56 25.15
N GLU A 238 17.33 0.53 25.37
CA GLU A 238 17.94 1.86 25.38
C GLU A 238 19.08 1.81 26.39
N LYS A 239 20.31 2.05 25.93
CA LYS A 239 21.38 2.42 26.85
C LYS A 239 20.91 3.68 27.55
N ARG A 240 20.33 3.54 28.75
CA ARG A 240 20.12 4.66 29.67
C ARG A 240 21.50 5.28 29.87
N GLY A 241 21.71 6.42 29.22
CA GLY A 241 22.98 7.14 29.26
C GLY A 241 23.37 7.42 30.70
N ARG A 242 24.66 7.21 30.99
CA ARG A 242 25.33 7.82 32.15
C ARG A 242 25.33 9.34 32.03
#